data_AF-A0A645E2Y5-F1
#
_entry.id   AF-A0A645E2Y5-F1
#
_cell.length_a   1.000
_cell.length_b   1.000
_cell.length_c   1.000
_cell.angle_alpha   90.00
_cell.angle_beta   90.00
_cell.angle_gamma   90.00
#
_symmetry.space_group_name_H-M   'P 1'
#
loop_
_entity.id
_entity.type
_entity.pdbx_description
1 polymer ?
#
loop_
_entity_poly.entity_id
_entity_poly.type
_entity_poly.pdbx_seq_one_letter_code
_entity_poly.pdbx_strand_id
1 'polypeptide(L)' 'MKNHITLIGCPKLDMTDYSEKLSEILRCNEIQSVTVVRMEVPCCGGIEHAVKNALLSSGKMIPWQVVTIATDGAILE' A
#
# COMPACT_ATOMS: atom_id res chain seq x y z
N MET A 1 -5.46 -11.33 -9.83
CA MET A 1 -4.07 -10.88 -9.58
C MET A 1 -3.10 -12.03 -9.86
N LYS A 2 -2.83 -12.33 -11.13
CA LYS A 2 -1.84 -13.36 -11.48
C LYS A 2 -0.44 -12.75 -11.29
N ASN A 3 0.50 -13.48 -10.68
CA ASN A 3 1.87 -13.04 -10.40
C ASN A 3 2.02 -11.86 -9.43
N HIS A 4 0.98 -11.52 -8.67
CA HIS A 4 1.07 -10.57 -7.57
C HIS A 4 0.74 -11.26 -6.26
N ILE A 5 1.47 -10.89 -5.20
CA ILE A 5 1.15 -11.27 -3.83
C ILE A 5 0.27 -10.18 -3.24
N THR A 6 -0.92 -10.57 -2.75
CA THR A 6 -1.88 -9.66 -2.16
C THR A 6 -1.73 -9.63 -0.64
N LEU A 7 -1.59 -8.44 -0.09
CA LEU A 7 -1.64 -8.17 1.35
C LEU A 7 -2.89 -7.34 1.66
N ILE A 8 -3.50 -7.57 2.82
CA ILE A 8 -4.69 -6.86 3.27
C ILE A 8 -4.41 -6.30 4.66
N GLY A 9 -4.75 -5.03 4.87
CA GLY A 9 -4.64 -4.36 6.16
C GLY A 9 -5.65 -3.21 6.26
N CYS A 10 -6.16 -2.98 7.48
CA CYS A 10 -7.08 -1.92 7.82
C CYS A 10 -6.43 -0.97 8.83
N PRO A 11 -5.88 0.19 8.39
CA PRO A 11 -5.24 1.15 9.30
C PRO A 11 -6.15 1.64 10.44
N LYS A 12 -7.48 1.52 10.29
CA LYS A 12 -8.44 1.85 11.34
C LYS A 12 -8.51 0.82 12.47
N LEU A 13 -8.41 -0.48 12.14
CA LEU A 13 -8.69 -1.57 13.08
C LEU A 13 -7.42 -2.18 13.66
N ASP A 14 -6.34 -2.22 12.88
CA ASP A 14 -5.12 -2.92 13.28
C ASP A 14 -4.25 -2.10 14.25
N MET A 15 -4.54 -0.80 14.40
CA MET A 15 -3.88 0.13 15.33
C MET A 15 -2.35 0.05 15.28
N THR A 16 -1.79 -0.25 14.11
CA THR A 16 -0.36 -0.43 13.90
C THR A 16 0.07 0.31 12.64
N ASP A 17 1.30 0.80 12.62
CA ASP A 17 1.91 1.37 11.43
C ASP A 17 2.56 0.25 10.61
N TYR A 18 2.09 0.07 9.38
CA TYR A 18 2.62 -0.92 8.47
C TYR A 18 3.96 -0.55 7.84
N SER A 19 4.38 0.71 7.98
CA SER A 19 5.56 1.28 7.29
C SER A 19 6.80 0.41 7.49
N GLU A 20 7.13 0.05 8.72
CA GLU A 20 8.36 -0.70 9.05
C GLU A 20 8.37 -2.08 8.37
N LYS A 21 7.32 -2.87 8.62
CA LYS A 21 7.21 -4.24 8.07
C LYS A 21 7.16 -4.24 6.54
N LEU A 22 6.43 -3.30 5.93
CA LEU A 22 6.41 -3.14 4.49
C LEU A 22 7.79 -2.74 3.95
N SER A 23 8.51 -1.87 4.65
CA SER A 23 9.85 -1.44 4.25
C SER A 23 10.84 -2.61 4.25
N GLU A 24 10.76 -3.49 5.26
CA GLU A 24 11.55 -4.72 5.28
C GLU A 24 11.21 -5.67 4.14
N ILE A 25 9.92 -5.85 3.82
CA ILE A 25 9.49 -6.67 2.68
C ILE A 25 10.08 -6.11 1.38
N LEU A 26 9.96 -4.80 1.14
CA LEU A 26 10.49 -4.16 -0.05
C LEU A 26 12.03 -4.23 -0.11
N ARG A 27 12.71 -4.03 1.03
CA ARG A 27 14.18 -4.08 1.13
C ARG A 27 14.73 -5.48 0.88
N CYS A 28 14.11 -6.52 1.42
CA CYS A 28 14.60 -7.89 1.33
C CYS A 28 14.23 -8.63 0.04
N ASN A 29 13.39 -8.05 -0.83
CA ASN A 29 12.89 -8.72 -2.04
C ASN A 29 13.04 -7.86 -3.31
N GLU A 30 13.15 -8.49 -4.47
CA GLU A 30 13.14 -7.81 -5.78
C GLU A 30 11.71 -7.62 -6.30
N ILE A 31 11.03 -6.61 -5.76
CA ILE A 31 9.65 -6.28 -6.14
C ILE A 31 9.64 -5.39 -7.39
N GLN A 32 8.93 -5.84 -8.43
CA GLN A 32 8.88 -5.12 -9.72
C GLN A 32 7.92 -3.92 -9.71
N SER A 33 6.83 -3.99 -8.95
CA SER A 33 5.86 -2.90 -8.82
C SER A 33 4.99 -3.08 -7.58
N VAL A 34 4.43 -1.97 -7.08
CA VAL A 34 3.46 -1.97 -5.98
C VAL A 34 2.16 -1.31 -6.44
N THR A 35 1.03 -1.95 -6.20
CA THR A 35 -0.29 -1.33 -6.39
C THR A 35 -0.97 -1.22 -5.03
N VAL A 36 -1.29 0.00 -4.63
CA VAL A 36 -2.01 0.29 -3.39
C VAL A 36 -3.48 0.46 -3.73
N VAL A 37 -4.34 -0.42 -3.21
CA VAL A 37 -5.79 -0.27 -3.32
C VAL A 37 -6.31 0.26 -2.00
N ARG A 38 -7.09 1.34 -2.04
CA ARG A 38 -7.72 1.92 -0.85
C ARG A 38 -9.11 2.43 -1.15
N MET A 39 -9.93 2.54 -0.11
CA MET A 39 -11.21 3.26 -0.20
C MET A 39 -10.98 4.78 -0.13
N GLU A 40 -11.91 5.56 -0.69
CA GLU A 40 -11.91 7.03 -0.65
C GLU A 40 -11.99 7.59 0.77
N VAL A 41 -12.57 6.83 1.70
CA VAL A 41 -12.74 7.24 3.10
C VAL A 41 -11.39 7.56 3.77
N PRO A 42 -11.36 8.56 4.67
CA PRO A 42 -10.10 9.10 5.20
C PRO A 42 -9.29 8.07 5.99
N CYS A 43 -9.94 7.12 6.66
CA CYS A 43 -9.25 6.11 7.44
C CYS A 43 -8.37 5.20 6.56
N CYS A 44 -8.74 4.94 5.32
CA CYS A 44 -7.95 4.11 4.41
C CYS A 44 -6.72 4.83 3.85
N GLY A 45 -6.58 6.15 4.02
CA GLY A 45 -5.35 6.88 3.63
C GLY A 45 -4.10 6.42 4.37
N GLY A 46 -4.25 5.80 5.56
CA GLY A 46 -3.13 5.27 6.33
C GLY A 46 -2.33 4.20 5.59
N ILE A 47 -2.96 3.36 4.75
CA ILE A 47 -2.24 2.32 4.00
C ILE A 47 -1.37 2.92 2.89
N GLU A 48 -1.86 3.98 2.23
CA GLU A 48 -1.11 4.71 1.21
C GLU A 48 0.10 5.40 1.82
N HIS A 49 -0.08 6.04 2.99
CA HIS A 49 1.01 6.67 3.72
C HIS A 49 2.08 5.64 4.13
N ALA A 50 1.65 4.50 4.68
CA ALA A 50 2.55 3.44 5.10
C ALA A 50 3.37 2.88 3.93
N VAL A 51 2.75 2.66 2.77
CA VAL A 51 3.47 2.18 1.57
C VAL A 51 4.44 3.23 1.05
N LYS A 52 4.08 4.52 1.01
CA LYS A 52 5.00 5.59 0.58
C LYS A 52 6.21 5.70 1.49
N ASN A 53 6.01 5.65 2.81
CA ASN A 53 7.10 5.64 3.78
C ASN A 53 7.97 4.38 3.61
N ALA A 54 7.35 3.23 3.41
CA ALA A 54 8.07 1.97 3.19
C ALA A 54 8.95 2.01 1.93
N LEU A 55 8.44 2.58 0.83
CA LEU A 55 9.20 2.77 -0.42
C LEU A 55 10.42 3.66 -0.19
N LEU A 56 10.24 4.82 0.45
CA LEU A 56 11.33 5.74 0.80
C LEU A 56 12.38 5.06 1.69
N SER A 57 11.94 4.42 2.77
CA SER A 57 12.82 3.76 3.76
C SER A 57 13.48 2.49 3.22
N SER A 58 12.92 1.85 2.18
CA SER A 58 13.50 0.65 1.58
C SER A 58 14.79 0.94 0.79
N GLY A 59 15.01 2.20 0.40
CA GLY A 59 16.13 2.62 -0.43
C GLY A 59 16.07 2.13 -1.87
N LYS A 60 14.93 1.57 -2.33
CA LYS A 60 14.74 1.05 -3.68
C LYS A 60 13.83 1.96 -4.50
N MET A 61 14.17 2.14 -5.77
CA MET A 61 13.26 2.75 -6.73
C MET A 61 12.33 1.68 -7.31
N ILE A 62 11.12 1.59 -6.76
CA ILE A 62 10.08 0.67 -7.20
C ILE A 62 8.91 1.49 -7.73
N PRO A 63 8.43 1.29 -8.96
CA PRO A 63 7.27 2.00 -9.45
C PRO A 63 6.02 1.59 -8.65
N TRP A 64 5.21 2.58 -8.28
CA TRP A 64 3.96 2.33 -7.59
C TRP A 64 2.82 3.18 -8.13
N GLN A 65 1.59 2.71 -7.87
CA GLN A 65 0.36 3.42 -8.18
C GLN A 65 -0.64 3.24 -7.04
N VAL A 66 -1.59 4.18 -6.96
CA VAL A 66 -2.70 4.13 -5.99
C VAL A 66 -3.99 4.04 -6.79
N VAL A 67 -4.84 3.08 -6.45
CA VAL A 67 -6.18 2.92 -6.98
C VAL A 67 -7.16 3.21 -5.85
N THR A 68 -7.98 4.24 -6.03
CA THR A 68 -8.97 4.64 -5.02
C THR A 68 -10.35 4.12 -5.43
N ILE A 69 -11.04 3.48 -4.48
CA ILE A 69 -12.39 2.95 -4.68
C ILE A 69 -13.36 3.81 -3.86
N ALA A 70 -14.36 4.36 -4.53
CA ALA A 70 -15.44 5.11 -3.89
C ALA A 70 -16.34 4.19 -3.05
N THR A 71 -17.12 4.78 -2.14
CA THR A 71 -18.03 4.04 -1.26
C THR A 71 -19.15 3.31 -2.01
N ASP A 72 -19.46 3.73 -3.24
CA ASP A 72 -20.40 3.08 -4.16
C ASP A 72 -19.75 2.02 -5.09
N GLY A 73 -18.43 1.85 -5.00
CA GLY A 73 -17.65 0.91 -5.81
C GLY A 73 -17.10 1.48 -7.11
N ALA A 74 -17.31 2.76 -7.41
CA ALA A 74 -16.65 3.40 -8.55
C ALA A 74 -15.12 3.48 -8.33
N ILE A 75 -14.35 3.37 -9.41
CA ILE A 75 -12.90 3.61 -9.36
C ILE A 75 -12.67 5.09 -9.60
N LEU A 76 -11.98 5.75 -8.68
CA LEU A 76 -11.58 7.15 -8.78
C LEU A 76 -10.17 7.21 -9.37
N GLU A 77 -10.02 7.91 -10.50
CA GLU A 77 -8.74 8.17 -11.17
C GLU A 77 -7.85 9.17 -10.39
#